data_AF-L0D5I9-F1
#
_entry.id   AF-L0D5I9-F1
#
_cell.length_a   1.000
_cell.length_b   1.000
_cell.length_c   1.000
_cell.angle_alpha   90.00
_cell.angle_beta   90.00
_cell.angle_gamma   90.00
#
_symmetry.space_group_name_H-M   'P 1'
#
loop_
_entity.id
_entity.type
_entity.pdbx_description
1 polymer ?
#
loop_
_entity_poly.entity_id
_entity_poly.type
_entity_poly.pdbx_seq_one_letter_code
_entity_poly.pdbx_strand_id
1 'polypeptide(L)'
;MKSMKILRRGLGLGLALAMAIAIVPAITFAQGLRQYYDTTWNYSQANSYYYVNYYYQTVPTQTTYDYHYCIYYPSQTNYIYYYNPSTQAYWGRYEIGSKGDKRYSILAQKDRKKDLKDIPESAFPEPASMPTIPGAKDNVAIQPPPENVPKDKK
;
A
#
# COMPACT_ATOMS: atom_id res chain seq x y z
N MET A 1 56.38 -38.93 -64.76
CA MET A 1 55.97 -37.96 -65.80
C MET A 1 54.65 -37.31 -65.37
N LYS A 2 54.60 -35.98 -65.38
CA LYS A 2 53.45 -35.07 -65.21
C LYS A 2 52.07 -35.62 -65.60
N SER A 3 51.03 -35.40 -64.78
CA SER A 3 50.07 -34.28 -64.97
C SER A 3 48.80 -34.40 -64.13
N MET A 4 48.32 -33.22 -63.74
CA MET A 4 47.25 -32.85 -62.82
C MET A 4 45.92 -32.59 -63.54
N LYS A 5 44.75 -32.94 -62.96
CA LYS A 5 43.43 -32.26 -63.15
C LYS A 5 42.54 -32.48 -61.89
N ILE A 6 42.39 -31.49 -61.02
CA ILE A 6 41.28 -30.51 -60.89
C ILE A 6 40.04 -30.99 -60.10
N LEU A 7 39.92 -30.33 -58.94
CA LEU A 7 38.81 -30.07 -58.02
C LEU A 7 37.38 -30.01 -58.60
N ARG A 8 36.42 -30.69 -57.94
CA ARG A 8 34.99 -30.25 -57.87
C ARG A 8 34.34 -30.59 -56.52
N ARG A 9 34.20 -29.52 -55.71
CA ARG A 9 33.09 -29.11 -54.83
C ARG A 9 31.98 -30.14 -54.50
N GLY A 10 31.73 -30.32 -53.20
CA GLY A 10 30.42 -30.64 -52.61
C GLY A 10 30.38 -30.10 -51.17
N LEU A 11 29.72 -28.95 -50.95
CA LEU A 11 28.44 -28.84 -50.21
C LEU A 11 28.48 -29.58 -48.86
N GLY A 12 28.38 -28.97 -47.68
CA GLY A 12 27.83 -27.65 -47.32
C GLY A 12 27.16 -27.85 -45.96
N LEU A 13 27.77 -27.31 -44.90
CA LEU A 13 27.20 -27.22 -43.56
C LEU A 13 25.85 -26.47 -43.59
N GLY A 14 24.96 -26.83 -42.67
CA GLY A 14 24.05 -25.84 -42.06
C GLY A 14 22.65 -26.36 -41.79
N LEU A 15 22.46 -27.08 -40.67
CA LEU A 15 21.15 -27.16 -40.03
C LEU A 15 21.04 -25.96 -39.07
N ALA A 16 20.51 -24.84 -39.54
CA ALA A 16 20.22 -23.69 -38.70
C ALA A 16 18.84 -23.86 -38.06
N LEU A 17 18.82 -24.15 -36.76
CA LEU A 17 17.62 -24.20 -35.94
C LEU A 17 17.19 -22.75 -35.66
N ALA A 18 16.21 -22.23 -36.41
CA ALA A 18 15.64 -20.92 -36.16
C ALA A 18 14.74 -20.98 -34.92
N MET A 19 15.26 -20.52 -33.77
CA MET A 19 14.44 -20.26 -32.58
C MET A 19 13.53 -19.06 -32.86
N ALA A 20 12.22 -19.31 -32.98
CA ALA A 20 11.22 -18.26 -33.02
C ALA A 20 11.13 -17.61 -31.63
N ILE A 21 11.67 -16.40 -31.50
CA ILE A 21 11.47 -15.56 -30.31
C ILE A 21 10.06 -14.99 -30.42
N ALA A 22 9.13 -15.54 -29.64
CA ALA A 22 7.83 -14.92 -29.45
C ALA A 22 8.02 -13.61 -28.68
N ILE A 23 7.85 -12.48 -29.38
CA ILE A 23 7.82 -11.16 -28.74
C ILE A 23 6.48 -11.07 -28.01
N VAL A 24 6.49 -11.33 -26.70
CA VAL A 24 5.34 -11.01 -25.85
C VAL A 24 5.36 -9.49 -25.65
N PRO A 25 4.31 -8.74 -26.02
CA PRO A 25 4.25 -7.33 -25.69
C PRO A 25 4.25 -7.18 -24.17
N ALA A 26 5.28 -6.49 -23.64
CA ALA A 26 5.27 -6.05 -22.27
C ALA A 26 4.15 -5.02 -22.11
N ILE A 27 3.04 -5.40 -21.49
CA ILE A 27 2.00 -4.46 -21.10
C ILE A 27 2.57 -3.62 -19.96
N THR A 28 3.16 -2.47 -20.29
CA THR A 28 3.52 -1.46 -19.29
C THR A 28 2.26 -0.71 -18.90
N PHE A 29 1.58 -1.18 -17.85
CA PHE A 29 0.66 -0.31 -17.13
C PHE A 29 1.46 0.86 -16.57
N ALA A 30 0.98 2.09 -16.78
CA ALA A 30 1.46 3.24 -16.00
C ALA A 30 1.16 2.94 -14.53
N GLN A 31 2.14 2.39 -13.80
CA GLN A 31 1.94 1.95 -12.42
C GLN A 31 1.86 3.18 -11.53
N GLY A 32 0.63 3.63 -11.25
CA GLY A 32 0.35 4.45 -10.09
C GLY A 32 0.79 3.72 -8.80
N LEU A 33 1.01 4.47 -7.73
CA LEU A 33 1.45 3.92 -6.45
C LEU A 33 0.39 2.96 -5.89
N ARG A 34 0.78 1.74 -5.50
CA ARG A 34 -0.11 0.74 -4.87
C ARG A 34 -0.95 1.30 -3.71
N GLN A 35 -0.34 2.22 -2.96
CA GLN A 35 -0.89 2.91 -1.81
C GLN A 35 -0.16 4.24 -1.64
N TYR A 36 -0.83 5.24 -1.09
CA TYR A 36 -0.22 6.53 -0.73
C TYR A 36 -1.09 7.31 0.27
N TYR A 37 -0.48 8.28 0.93
CA TYR A 37 -1.17 9.28 1.75
C TYR A 37 -1.27 10.60 0.99
N ASP A 38 -2.31 11.39 1.27
CA ASP A 38 -2.28 12.82 0.94
C ASP A 38 -1.03 13.48 1.56
N THR A 39 -0.50 14.50 0.89
CA THR A 39 0.73 15.18 1.32
C THR A 39 0.50 16.19 2.45
N THR A 40 -0.76 16.54 2.72
CA THR A 40 -1.14 17.57 3.69
C THR A 40 -2.21 17.07 4.65
N TRP A 41 -2.06 17.47 5.92
CA TRP A 41 -3.10 17.32 6.92
C TRP A 41 -4.17 18.41 6.75
N ASN A 42 -5.42 17.99 6.60
CA ASN A 42 -6.57 18.87 6.47
C ASN A 42 -7.25 19.04 7.83
N TYR A 43 -7.73 20.25 8.15
CA TYR A 43 -8.45 20.51 9.40
C TYR A 43 -9.96 20.42 9.19
N SER A 44 -10.64 19.59 9.98
CA SER A 44 -12.09 19.55 10.04
C SER A 44 -12.59 20.47 11.15
N GLN A 45 -13.12 21.64 10.78
CA GLN A 45 -13.68 22.58 11.77
C GLN A 45 -14.87 21.99 12.53
N ALA A 46 -15.76 21.29 11.83
CA ALA A 46 -16.98 20.71 12.41
C ALA A 46 -16.69 19.62 13.47
N ASN A 47 -15.55 18.93 13.36
CA ASN A 47 -15.20 17.82 14.24
C ASN A 47 -13.94 18.06 15.10
N SER A 48 -13.31 19.23 14.95
CA SER A 48 -12.12 19.66 15.69
C SER A 48 -10.95 18.67 15.66
N TYR A 49 -10.66 18.10 14.48
CA TYR A 49 -9.53 17.21 14.25
C TYR A 49 -8.81 17.52 12.94
N TYR A 50 -7.59 17.00 12.81
CA TYR A 50 -6.89 16.94 11.54
C TYR A 50 -7.05 15.55 10.91
N TYR A 51 -7.07 15.47 9.59
CA TYR A 51 -7.09 14.20 8.88
C TYR A 51 -6.23 14.23 7.63
N VAL A 52 -5.77 13.04 7.24
CA VAL A 52 -5.13 12.78 5.96
C VAL A 52 -5.82 11.55 5.34
N ASN A 53 -6.01 11.55 4.03
CA ASN A 53 -6.53 10.37 3.34
C ASN A 53 -5.38 9.38 3.09
N TYR A 54 -5.66 8.11 3.31
CA TYR A 54 -4.84 7.01 2.81
C TYR A 54 -5.61 6.31 1.69
N TYR A 55 -5.00 6.26 0.52
CA TYR A 55 -5.53 5.61 -0.66
C TYR A 55 -4.79 4.29 -0.89
N TYR A 56 -5.52 3.26 -1.28
CA TYR A 56 -4.95 1.96 -1.60
C TYR A 56 -5.74 1.24 -2.68
N GLN A 57 -5.04 0.37 -3.38
CA GLN A 57 -5.63 -0.63 -4.25
C GLN A 57 -5.56 -1.99 -3.54
N THR A 58 -6.58 -2.82 -3.71
CA THR A 58 -6.65 -4.17 -3.13
C THR A 58 -5.96 -5.22 -4.00
N VAL A 59 -5.90 -5.02 -5.32
CA VAL A 59 -5.11 -5.87 -6.26
C VAL A 59 -4.32 -5.02 -7.27
N PRO A 60 -3.11 -5.43 -7.73
CA PRO A 60 -2.25 -4.55 -8.53
C PRO A 60 -2.85 -4.07 -9.86
N THR A 61 -3.91 -4.73 -10.33
CA THR A 61 -4.63 -4.40 -11.56
C THR A 61 -5.83 -3.48 -11.33
N GLN A 62 -6.16 -3.15 -10.08
CA GLN A 62 -7.26 -2.25 -9.75
C GLN A 62 -6.93 -0.83 -10.24
N THR A 63 -7.88 -0.18 -10.90
CA THR A 63 -7.68 1.16 -11.47
C THR A 63 -8.23 2.28 -10.58
N THR A 64 -9.08 1.96 -9.62
CA THR A 64 -9.63 2.88 -8.63
C THR A 64 -9.01 2.66 -7.26
N TYR A 65 -8.94 3.70 -6.45
CA TYR A 65 -8.49 3.57 -5.06
C TYR A 65 -9.68 3.48 -4.12
N ASP A 66 -9.59 2.56 -3.18
CA ASP A 66 -10.32 2.65 -1.93
C ASP A 66 -9.54 3.57 -0.98
N TYR A 67 -10.21 4.09 0.05
CA TYR A 67 -9.56 4.97 1.00
C TYR A 67 -10.11 4.86 2.42
N HIS A 68 -9.31 5.31 3.37
CA HIS A 68 -9.75 5.57 4.74
C HIS A 68 -9.09 6.83 5.28
N TYR A 69 -9.64 7.39 6.35
CA TYR A 69 -9.05 8.54 7.03
C TYR A 69 -8.07 8.08 8.12
N CYS A 70 -6.94 8.77 8.19
CA CYS A 70 -6.10 8.82 9.37
C CYS A 70 -6.36 10.15 10.07
N ILE A 71 -6.85 10.08 11.30
CA ILE A 71 -7.38 11.22 12.06
C ILE A 71 -6.49 11.47 13.27
N TYR A 72 -6.05 12.72 13.43
CA TYR A 72 -5.27 13.19 14.56
C TYR A 72 -6.08 14.21 15.37
N TYR A 73 -6.23 13.94 16.66
CA TYR A 73 -6.88 14.84 17.62
C TYR A 73 -5.83 15.60 18.41
N PRO A 74 -5.74 16.93 18.31
CA PRO A 74 -4.84 17.73 19.14
C PRO A 74 -5.10 17.65 20.65
N SER A 75 -6.25 17.13 21.07
CA SER A 75 -6.57 16.82 22.46
C SER A 75 -6.03 15.47 22.93
N GLN A 76 -5.63 14.58 22.01
CA GLN A 76 -5.11 13.23 22.27
C GLN A 76 -3.88 12.98 21.39
N THR A 77 -2.77 13.61 21.77
CA THR A 77 -1.59 13.78 20.90
C THR A 77 -0.78 12.51 20.65
N ASN A 78 -1.09 11.41 21.31
CA ASN A 78 -0.29 10.19 21.25
C ASN A 78 -0.67 9.27 20.09
N TYR A 79 -1.82 9.49 19.45
CA TYR A 79 -2.39 8.53 18.50
C TYR A 79 -2.89 9.17 17.20
N ILE A 80 -2.75 8.42 16.11
CA ILE A 80 -3.47 8.63 14.85
C ILE A 80 -4.52 7.51 14.72
N TYR A 81 -5.78 7.89 14.63
CA TYR A 81 -6.91 6.97 14.55
C TYR A 81 -7.28 6.66 13.11
N TYR A 82 -7.60 5.40 12.84
CA TYR A 82 -7.98 4.92 11.52
C TYR A 82 -9.49 4.83 11.44
N TYR A 83 -10.10 5.48 10.45
CA TYR A 83 -11.56 5.51 10.25
C TYR A 83 -11.92 5.12 8.82
N ASN A 84 -12.79 4.13 8.67
CA ASN A 84 -13.29 3.69 7.38
C ASN A 84 -14.60 4.44 7.04
N PRO A 85 -14.63 5.28 5.98
CA PRO A 85 -15.80 6.05 5.59
C PRO A 85 -16.96 5.18 5.08
N SER A 86 -16.66 4.05 4.43
CA SER A 86 -17.67 3.15 3.87
C SER A 86 -18.47 2.43 4.96
N THR A 87 -17.79 2.00 6.04
CA THR A 87 -18.47 1.37 7.20
C THR A 87 -18.81 2.37 8.31
N GLN A 88 -18.42 3.64 8.14
CA GLN A 88 -18.56 4.70 9.13
C GLN A 88 -18.08 4.30 10.53
N ALA A 89 -16.88 3.74 10.61
CA ALA A 89 -16.35 3.25 11.89
C ALA A 89 -14.84 3.37 12.01
N TYR A 90 -14.39 3.67 13.23
CA TYR A 90 -13.00 3.49 13.62
C TYR A 90 -12.64 2.01 13.66
N TRP A 91 -11.41 1.69 13.25
CA TRP A 91 -10.95 0.30 13.15
C TRP A 91 -9.55 0.06 13.69
N GLY A 92 -8.87 1.10 14.15
CA GLY A 92 -7.60 0.98 14.86
C GLY A 92 -6.98 2.33 15.19
N ARG A 93 -5.80 2.28 15.79
CA ARG A 93 -4.96 3.46 16.06
C ARG A 93 -3.48 3.14 15.90
N TYR A 94 -2.70 4.18 15.66
CA TYR A 94 -1.25 4.12 15.54
C TYR A 94 -0.61 5.05 16.57
N GLU A 95 0.33 4.54 17.36
CA GLU A 95 1.10 5.32 18.35
C GLU A 95 2.10 6.23 17.66
N ILE A 96 2.17 7.51 18.05
CA ILE A 96 3.14 8.52 17.56
C ILE A 96 4.39 8.55 18.45
N GLY A 97 5.58 8.75 17.88
CA GLY A 97 6.84 8.83 18.61
C GLY A 97 7.41 7.53 19.21
N SER A 98 6.66 6.42 19.27
CA SER A 98 7.15 5.12 19.75
C SER A 98 8.27 4.56 18.85
N LYS A 99 9.25 3.87 19.43
CA LYS A 99 10.33 3.21 18.67
C LYS A 99 9.92 1.79 18.26
N GLY A 100 10.35 1.36 17.07
CA GLY A 100 10.09 0.01 16.55
C GLY A 100 8.94 -0.05 15.55
N ASP A 101 8.64 -1.27 15.09
CA ASP A 101 7.65 -1.57 14.06
C ASP A 101 6.26 -1.91 14.63
N LYS A 102 6.16 -2.22 15.93
CA LYS A 102 4.92 -2.55 16.62
C LYS A 102 4.27 -1.32 17.23
N ARG A 103 3.44 -0.64 16.44
CA ARG A 103 2.84 0.65 16.82
C ARG A 103 1.35 0.74 16.49
N TYR A 104 0.76 -0.32 15.95
CA TYR A 104 -0.62 -0.33 15.50
C TYR A 104 -1.50 -1.24 16.36
N SER A 105 -2.58 -0.69 16.91
CA SER A 105 -3.60 -1.44 17.66
C SER A 105 -4.86 -1.56 16.81
N ILE A 106 -5.19 -2.79 16.37
CA ILE A 106 -6.40 -3.06 15.58
C ILE A 106 -7.61 -3.30 16.48
N LEU A 107 -8.74 -2.66 16.19
CA LEU A 107 -9.98 -2.91 16.93
C LEU A 107 -10.63 -4.22 16.48
N ALA A 108 -11.09 -5.01 17.46
CA ALA A 108 -11.99 -6.13 17.23
C ALA A 108 -13.29 -5.62 16.61
N GLN A 109 -13.91 -6.41 15.73
CA GLN A 109 -15.07 -5.98 14.94
C GLN A 109 -16.24 -5.45 15.80
N LYS A 110 -16.49 -6.08 16.95
CA LYS A 110 -17.56 -5.68 17.89
C LYS A 110 -17.35 -4.29 18.52
N ASP A 111 -16.11 -3.83 18.59
CA ASP A 111 -15.70 -2.59 19.25
C ASP A 111 -15.51 -1.44 18.25
N ARG A 112 -15.68 -1.71 16.94
CA ARG A 112 -15.66 -0.68 15.90
C ARG A 112 -16.94 0.13 15.98
N LYS A 113 -16.81 1.43 16.28
CA LYS A 113 -17.92 2.38 16.41
C LYS A 113 -17.70 3.59 15.51
N LYS A 114 -18.80 4.29 15.24
CA LYS A 114 -18.78 5.56 14.50
C LYS A 114 -18.05 6.66 15.26
N ASP A 115 -18.33 6.78 16.54
CA ASP A 115 -17.77 7.84 17.38
C ASP A 115 -16.64 7.28 18.25
N LEU A 116 -15.48 7.94 18.25
CA LEU A 116 -14.31 7.48 19.00
C LEU A 116 -14.57 7.42 20.52
N LYS A 117 -15.39 8.34 21.03
CA LYS A 117 -15.79 8.39 22.46
C LYS A 117 -16.56 7.14 22.91
N ASP A 118 -17.16 6.40 21.99
CA ASP A 118 -17.92 5.18 22.28
C ASP A 118 -17.02 3.93 22.28
N ILE A 119 -15.72 4.11 22.03
CA ILE A 119 -14.71 3.05 22.02
C ILE A 119 -13.89 3.18 23.31
N PRO A 120 -14.03 2.25 24.27
CA PRO A 120 -13.27 2.33 25.50
C PRO A 120 -11.78 2.08 25.24
N GLU A 121 -10.91 2.69 26.05
CA GLU A 121 -9.45 2.53 25.93
C GLU A 121 -9.03 1.04 25.97
N SER A 122 -9.71 0.22 26.76
CA SER A 122 -9.47 -1.22 26.87
C SER A 122 -9.85 -2.04 25.62
N ALA A 123 -10.56 -1.44 24.66
CA ALA A 123 -10.84 -2.10 23.38
C ALA A 123 -9.63 -2.07 22.43
N PHE A 124 -8.66 -1.18 22.66
CA PHE A 124 -7.43 -1.15 21.89
C PHE A 124 -6.45 -2.19 22.44
N PRO A 125 -6.12 -3.25 21.68
CA PRO A 125 -5.15 -4.25 22.13
C PRO A 125 -3.74 -3.68 22.13
N GLU A 126 -2.79 -4.46 22.64
CA GLU A 126 -1.38 -4.14 22.55
C GLU A 126 -0.95 -3.86 21.09
N PRO A 127 -0.09 -2.86 20.86
CA PRO A 127 0.40 -2.55 19.53
C PRO A 127 1.13 -3.72 18.86
N ALA A 128 0.85 -3.91 17.58
CA ALA A 128 1.47 -4.86 16.69
C ALA A 128 1.99 -4.14 15.42
N SER A 129 2.60 -4.91 14.51
CA SER A 129 3.01 -4.40 13.21
C SER A 129 1.80 -3.95 12.39
N MET A 130 2.02 -3.05 11.42
CA MET A 130 0.96 -2.58 10.52
C MET A 130 0.25 -3.76 9.83
N PRO A 131 -1.09 -3.76 9.74
CA PRO A 131 -1.83 -4.82 9.09
C PRO A 131 -1.65 -4.75 7.58
N THR A 132 -2.06 -5.82 6.88
CA THR A 132 -2.14 -5.83 5.42
C THR A 132 -3.18 -4.82 4.92
N ILE A 133 -3.00 -4.34 3.68
CA ILE A 133 -4.02 -3.58 2.97
C ILE A 133 -5.37 -4.34 3.04
N PRO A 134 -6.49 -3.67 3.39
CA PRO A 134 -7.78 -4.32 3.47
C PRO A 134 -8.14 -5.04 2.16
N GLY A 135 -8.46 -6.33 2.29
CA GLY A 135 -8.84 -7.21 1.17
C GLY A 135 -7.69 -7.70 0.29
N ALA A 136 -6.45 -7.25 0.52
CA ALA A 136 -5.33 -7.61 -0.32
C ALA A 136 -4.92 -9.08 -0.12
N LYS A 137 -4.55 -9.76 -1.21
CA LYS A 137 -4.12 -11.18 -1.20
C LYS A 137 -2.60 -11.36 -1.28
N ASP A 138 -1.88 -10.28 -1.54
CA ASP A 138 -0.42 -10.23 -1.73
C ASP A 138 0.33 -9.89 -0.44
N ASN A 139 -0.37 -9.81 0.70
CA ASN A 139 0.16 -9.50 2.03
C ASN A 139 0.93 -8.16 2.11
N VAL A 140 0.69 -7.23 1.19
CA VAL A 140 1.28 -5.89 1.26
C VAL A 140 0.75 -5.17 2.50
N ALA A 141 1.66 -4.77 3.40
CA ALA A 141 1.32 -4.01 4.60
C ALA A 141 0.89 -2.58 4.27
N ILE A 142 -0.01 -2.01 5.07
CA ILE A 142 -0.30 -0.58 5.06
C ILE A 142 0.95 0.17 5.52
N GLN A 143 1.35 1.20 4.77
CA GLN A 143 2.42 2.11 5.16
C GLN A 143 2.01 2.86 6.44
N PRO A 144 2.92 3.08 7.39
CA PRO A 144 2.64 3.92 8.56
C PRO A 144 2.12 5.31 8.16
N PRO A 145 1.26 5.94 8.97
CA PRO A 145 0.74 7.26 8.67
C PRO A 145 1.84 8.32 8.85
N PRO A 146 1.73 9.46 8.17
CA PRO A 146 2.72 10.53 8.29
C PRO A 146 2.69 11.15 9.71
N GLU A 147 3.81 11.08 10.42
CA GLU A 147 3.90 11.56 11.82
C GLU A 147 4.18 13.07 11.95
N ASN A 148 4.27 13.81 10.85
CA ASN A 148 4.37 15.27 10.82
C ASN A 148 3.01 15.94 11.13
N VAL A 149 2.31 15.43 12.15
CA VAL A 149 1.00 15.93 12.57
C VAL A 149 1.09 17.40 12.99
N PRO A 150 0.05 18.21 12.74
CA PRO A 150 0.00 19.60 13.20
C PRO A 150 0.13 19.69 14.71
N LYS A 151 1.04 20.55 15.20
CA LYS A 151 1.32 20.70 16.63
C LYS A 151 0.44 21.76 17.31
N ASP A 152 -0.13 22.66 16.53
CA ASP A 152 -0.94 23.76 17.04
C ASP A 152 -2.41 23.37 17.10
N LYS A 153 -3.03 23.64 18.26
CA LYS A 153 -4.49 23.62 18.38
C LYS A 153 -5.03 24.80 17.57
N LYS A 154 -5.96 24.53 16.65
CA LYS A 154 -6.71 25.55 15.92
C LYS A 154 -7.96 25.94 16.66
#